data_AF-A0A662PPT9-F1
#
_entry.id   AF-A0A662PPT9-F1
#
_cell.length_a   1.000
_cell.length_b   1.000
_cell.length_c   1.000
_cell.angle_alpha   90.00
_cell.angle_beta   90.00
_cell.angle_gamma   90.00
#
_symmetry.space_group_name_H-M   'P 1'
#
loop_
_entity.id
_entity.type
_entity.pdbx_description
1 polymer ?
#
loop_
_entity_poly.entity_id
_entity_poly.type
_entity_poly.pdbx_seq_one_letter_code
_entity_poly.pdbx_strand_id
1 'polypeptide(L)'
;GFISYPRTETNKYRPGFNFNQPLRAAVEGLGITLPSIEAKPRQGKRDDGAHTPIYPVMAYKGSGIHLRVWRYVAKRFLANAFYRDALKTERSAELDLAGIKMKAAGSKLLEPGFYEIYDYFRPSDNPIPRLEKGEKVTVISLKLHEGRTRPPKRLTESDLLKLMEEHGIGTDATRASFPKLIMDRGYAVKRGKVFKPTDLGLKLIEVLETIDPKLVTPETRRRVEEFMNLIEAGRISYEEALEKAAEEYKKLFEKLKDRIWVEAAKLAST
;
A
#
# COMPACT_ATOMS: atom_id res chain seq x y z
N GLY A 1 -9.04 19.24 12.81
CA GLY A 1 -7.61 19.56 12.92
C GLY A 1 -6.88 18.78 14.00
N PHE A 2 -7.11 17.45 14.12
CA PHE A 2 -6.35 16.62 15.07
C PHE A 2 -5.08 16.01 14.45
N ILE A 3 -5.03 15.94 13.13
CA ILE A 3 -3.88 15.53 12.33
C ILE A 3 -3.65 16.58 11.23
N SER A 4 -2.45 16.57 10.63
CA SER A 4 -2.14 17.37 9.44
C SER A 4 -2.99 16.92 8.25
N TYR A 5 -2.97 17.70 7.16
CA TYR A 5 -3.78 17.41 5.98
C TYR A 5 -3.48 16.01 5.43
N PRO A 6 -4.47 15.10 5.36
CA PRO A 6 -4.21 13.67 5.17
C PRO A 6 -4.08 13.24 3.70
N ARG A 7 -4.12 14.18 2.74
CA ARG A 7 -3.94 13.90 1.32
C ARG A 7 -2.58 14.44 0.90
N THR A 8 -1.57 13.59 0.99
CA THR A 8 -0.17 13.96 0.85
C THR A 8 0.63 12.72 0.52
N GLU A 9 1.40 12.78 -0.57
CA GLU A 9 2.36 11.74 -0.94
C GLU A 9 3.70 11.93 -0.20
N THR A 10 3.85 13.04 0.52
CA THR A 10 5.08 13.42 1.21
C THR A 10 5.36 12.49 2.38
N ASN A 11 6.52 11.83 2.36
CA ASN A 11 6.97 10.94 3.43
C ASN A 11 8.32 11.36 4.02
N LYS A 12 8.67 12.65 3.87
CA LYS A 12 9.86 13.28 4.46
C LYS A 12 9.49 14.58 5.16
N TYR A 13 10.17 14.90 6.26
CA TYR A 13 10.03 16.17 6.97
C TYR A 13 11.03 17.19 6.43
N ARG A 14 10.56 18.44 6.22
CA ARG A 14 11.40 19.55 5.75
C ARG A 14 12.40 20.00 6.83
N PRO A 15 13.56 20.56 6.45
CA PRO A 15 14.44 21.24 7.40
C PRO A 15 13.67 22.30 8.21
N GLY A 16 13.94 22.36 9.53
CA GLY A 16 13.28 23.30 10.43
C GLY A 16 11.85 22.91 10.89
N PHE A 17 11.35 21.73 10.53
CA PHE A 17 10.05 21.26 11.02
C PHE A 17 10.02 21.20 12.56
N ASN A 18 8.99 21.80 13.18
CA ASN A 18 8.85 21.83 14.64
C ASN A 18 8.23 20.53 15.16
N PHE A 19 9.08 19.58 15.56
CA PHE A 19 8.66 18.30 16.12
C PHE A 19 8.02 18.40 17.52
N ASN A 20 8.20 19.52 18.24
CA ASN A 20 7.73 19.64 19.63
C ASN A 20 6.20 19.70 19.73
N GLN A 21 5.53 20.38 18.80
CA GLN A 21 4.07 20.47 18.82
C GLN A 21 3.42 19.09 18.60
N PRO A 22 3.76 18.33 17.52
CA PRO A 22 3.21 17.00 17.33
C PRO A 22 3.58 16.01 18.44
N LEU A 23 4.79 16.14 19.01
CA LEU A 23 5.23 15.33 20.14
C LEU A 23 4.29 15.52 21.35
N ARG A 24 4.01 16.77 21.74
CA ARG A 24 3.07 17.07 22.84
C ARG A 24 1.68 16.50 22.58
N ALA A 25 1.16 16.69 21.37
CA ALA A 25 -0.14 16.15 20.97
C ALA A 25 -0.20 14.61 21.07
N ALA A 26 0.85 13.92 20.60
CA ALA A 26 0.95 12.47 20.66
C ALA A 26 1.05 11.96 22.10
N VAL A 27 1.91 12.57 22.91
CA VAL A 27 2.15 12.22 24.32
C VAL A 27 0.88 12.39 25.15
N GLU A 28 0.21 13.54 25.02
CA GLU A 28 -1.04 13.80 25.74
C GLU A 28 -2.14 12.82 25.31
N GLY A 29 -2.37 12.65 24.00
CA GLY A 29 -3.48 11.81 23.53
C GLY A 29 -3.24 10.31 23.68
N LEU A 30 -1.98 9.86 23.80
CA LEU A 30 -1.65 8.47 24.12
C LEU A 30 -1.50 8.21 25.63
N GLY A 31 -1.36 9.26 26.45
CA GLY A 31 -1.14 9.13 27.89
C GLY A 31 0.21 8.50 28.23
N ILE A 32 1.25 8.81 27.46
CA ILE A 32 2.62 8.30 27.68
C ILE A 32 3.53 9.39 28.23
N THR A 33 4.72 9.03 28.70
CA THR A 33 5.74 10.00 29.13
C THR A 33 6.46 10.61 27.93
N LEU A 34 6.84 11.87 28.03
CA LEU A 34 7.63 12.57 27.02
C LEU A 34 9.00 11.87 26.86
N PRO A 35 9.37 11.38 25.66
CA PRO A 35 10.71 10.84 25.43
C PRO A 35 11.76 11.95 25.57
N SER A 36 12.82 11.71 26.33
CA SER A 36 13.94 12.65 26.54
C SER A 36 14.94 12.66 25.37
N ILE A 37 14.50 12.34 24.16
CA ILE A 37 15.35 12.14 22.98
C ILE A 37 15.00 13.20 21.94
N GLU A 38 16.02 13.79 21.33
CA GLU A 38 15.86 14.69 20.18
C GLU A 38 15.24 13.96 18.98
N ALA A 39 14.41 14.66 18.21
CA ALA A 39 13.77 14.08 17.03
C ALA A 39 14.82 13.72 15.96
N LYS A 40 14.84 12.46 15.54
CA LYS A 40 15.67 11.92 14.46
C LYS A 40 14.77 11.16 13.47
N PRO A 41 13.95 11.87 12.68
CA PRO A 41 13.00 11.26 11.77
C PRO A 41 13.69 10.46 10.66
N ARG A 42 13.15 9.29 10.36
CA ARG A 42 13.53 8.57 9.12
C ARG A 42 12.93 9.30 7.93
N GLN A 43 13.78 9.69 7.00
CA GLN A 43 13.37 10.43 5.81
C GLN A 43 13.08 9.48 4.64
N GLY A 44 11.88 9.57 4.09
CA GLY A 44 11.54 8.93 2.83
C GLY A 44 12.02 9.72 1.62
N LYS A 45 11.64 9.26 0.42
CA LYS A 45 12.05 9.85 -0.87
C LYS A 45 10.99 10.73 -1.52
N ARG A 46 9.72 10.67 -1.07
CA ARG A 46 8.58 11.35 -1.71
C ARG A 46 8.33 12.70 -1.07
N ASP A 47 8.03 13.68 -1.92
CA ASP A 47 7.70 15.05 -1.55
C ASP A 47 6.85 15.67 -2.65
N ASP A 48 5.63 16.04 -2.31
CA ASP A 48 4.68 16.73 -3.20
C ASP A 48 4.92 18.24 -3.25
N GLY A 49 5.90 18.77 -2.49
CA GLY A 49 6.28 20.18 -2.49
C GLY A 49 5.28 21.12 -1.81
N ALA A 50 4.05 20.65 -1.53
CA ALA A 50 2.97 21.45 -0.97
C ALA A 50 2.67 21.09 0.48
N HIS A 51 2.77 19.81 0.84
CA HIS A 51 2.34 19.30 2.13
C HIS A 51 3.49 18.68 2.92
N THR A 52 3.18 18.33 4.16
CA THR A 52 4.05 17.58 5.07
C THR A 52 3.53 16.15 5.18
N PRO A 53 4.28 15.22 5.80
CA PRO A 53 3.74 13.91 6.16
C PRO A 53 2.53 14.02 7.09
N ILE A 54 1.76 12.94 7.21
CA ILE A 54 0.64 12.89 8.16
C ILE A 54 1.17 12.75 9.60
N TYR A 55 0.87 13.71 10.48
CA TYR A 55 1.29 13.72 11.88
C TYR A 55 0.19 14.29 12.80
N PRO A 56 0.22 14.02 14.12
CA PRO A 56 -0.77 14.56 15.05
C PRO A 56 -0.55 16.06 15.29
N VAL A 57 -1.61 16.85 15.19
CA VAL A 57 -1.59 18.31 15.44
C VAL A 57 -2.11 18.64 16.83
N MET A 58 -3.13 17.90 17.30
CA MET A 58 -3.71 18.03 18.63
C MET A 58 -4.01 16.64 19.20
N ALA A 59 -4.00 16.53 20.53
CA ALA A 59 -4.44 15.34 21.23
C ALA A 59 -5.91 15.04 20.91
N TYR A 60 -6.24 13.77 20.67
CA TYR A 60 -7.61 13.33 20.43
C TYR A 60 -8.06 12.39 21.55
N LYS A 61 -9.07 12.81 22.32
CA LYS A 61 -9.63 12.07 23.46
C LYS A 61 -10.99 11.44 23.18
N GLY A 62 -11.43 11.43 21.91
CA GLY A 62 -12.67 10.79 21.49
C GLY A 62 -12.56 9.26 21.46
N SER A 63 -13.52 8.59 20.84
CA SER A 63 -13.61 7.12 20.81
C SER A 63 -13.83 6.56 19.40
N GLY A 64 -14.01 5.25 19.29
CA GLY A 64 -14.37 4.59 18.02
C GLY A 64 -13.27 4.62 16.95
N ILE A 65 -13.68 4.65 15.68
CA ILE A 65 -12.76 4.58 14.53
C ILE A 65 -11.81 5.78 14.46
N HIS A 66 -12.29 6.98 14.79
CA HIS A 66 -11.47 8.19 14.77
C HIS A 66 -10.31 8.09 15.77
N LEU A 67 -10.56 7.56 16.98
CA LEU A 67 -9.50 7.31 17.96
C LEU A 67 -8.49 6.27 17.42
N ARG A 68 -8.97 5.19 16.79
CA ARG A 68 -8.07 4.17 16.22
C ARG A 68 -7.16 4.74 15.14
N VAL A 69 -7.71 5.54 14.23
CA VAL A 69 -6.93 6.22 13.17
C VAL A 69 -5.94 7.21 13.78
N TRP A 70 -6.39 8.05 14.70
CA TRP A 70 -5.52 9.02 15.36
C TRP A 70 -4.38 8.34 16.12
N ARG A 71 -4.66 7.28 16.89
CA ARG A 71 -3.63 6.51 17.63
C ARG A 71 -2.61 5.88 16.68
N TYR A 72 -3.06 5.36 15.53
CA TYR A 72 -2.16 4.83 14.51
C TYR A 72 -1.21 5.91 13.97
N VAL A 73 -1.74 7.09 13.62
CA VAL A 73 -0.95 8.23 13.15
C VAL A 73 0.03 8.71 14.23
N ALA A 74 -0.43 8.87 15.47
CA ALA A 74 0.39 9.33 16.58
C ALA A 74 1.52 8.33 16.91
N LYS A 75 1.21 7.03 17.01
CA LYS A 75 2.22 5.98 17.23
C LYS A 75 3.21 5.92 16.06
N ARG A 76 2.74 6.06 14.81
CA ARG A 76 3.61 6.06 13.62
C ARG A 76 4.57 7.24 13.61
N PHE A 77 4.07 8.43 13.95
CA PHE A 77 4.89 9.64 14.11
C PHE A 77 5.98 9.44 15.17
N LEU A 78 5.61 8.95 16.36
CA LEU A 78 6.56 8.69 17.44
C LEU A 78 7.61 7.65 17.03
N ALA A 79 7.18 6.52 16.47
CA ALA A 79 8.08 5.48 15.97
C ALA A 79 9.07 5.98 14.92
N ASN A 80 8.63 6.89 14.04
CA ASN A 80 9.48 7.46 13.00
C ASN A 80 10.51 8.46 13.55
N ALA A 81 10.07 9.36 14.44
CA ALA A 81 10.85 10.53 14.84
C ALA A 81 11.60 10.37 16.17
N PHE A 82 11.16 9.49 17.08
CA PHE A 82 11.66 9.46 18.46
C PHE A 82 12.14 8.08 18.93
N TYR A 83 11.97 7.03 18.12
CA TYR A 83 12.41 5.68 18.47
C TYR A 83 13.48 5.17 17.51
N ARG A 84 14.39 4.37 18.07
CA ARG A 84 15.50 3.74 17.32
C ARG A 84 15.01 2.55 16.50
N ASP A 85 15.89 2.04 15.65
CA ASP A 85 15.65 0.78 14.97
C ASP A 85 15.47 -0.36 15.96
N ALA A 86 14.60 -1.29 15.60
CA ALA A 86 14.56 -2.60 16.22
C ALA A 86 15.83 -3.37 15.83
N LEU A 87 16.51 -3.99 16.81
CA LEU A 87 17.64 -4.87 16.55
C LEU A 87 17.19 -6.31 16.68
N LYS A 88 17.55 -7.14 15.70
CA LYS A 88 17.29 -8.57 15.72
C LYS A 88 18.56 -9.35 15.42
N THR A 89 18.60 -10.58 15.93
CA THR A 89 19.56 -11.59 15.49
C THR A 89 18.92 -12.47 14.45
N GLU A 90 19.64 -12.73 13.37
CA GLU A 90 19.27 -13.73 12.38
C GLU A 90 20.35 -14.80 12.37
N ARG A 91 19.92 -16.06 12.25
CA ARG A 91 20.79 -17.21 12.11
C ARG A 91 20.28 -18.05 10.97
N SER A 92 21.20 -18.60 10.19
CA SER A 92 20.88 -19.61 9.19
C SER A 92 21.95 -20.68 9.17
N ALA A 93 21.53 -21.93 8.97
CA ALA A 93 22.42 -23.07 8.79
C ALA A 93 22.03 -23.82 7.51
N GLU A 94 23.04 -24.27 6.77
CA GLU A 94 22.89 -25.26 5.71
C GLU A 94 23.27 -26.62 6.30
N LEU A 95 22.38 -27.59 6.17
CA LEU A 95 22.52 -28.95 6.68
C LEU A 95 22.66 -29.88 5.49
N ASP A 96 23.67 -30.74 5.53
CA ASP A 96 23.82 -31.82 4.56
C ASP A 96 23.26 -33.11 5.16
N LEU A 97 22.18 -33.61 4.56
CA LEU A 97 21.57 -34.90 4.91
C LEU A 97 21.84 -35.89 3.79
N ALA A 98 22.97 -36.60 3.88
CA ALA A 98 23.37 -37.62 2.90
C ALA A 98 23.36 -37.10 1.44
N GLY A 99 23.88 -35.89 1.22
CA GLY A 99 23.92 -35.19 -0.07
C GLY A 99 22.74 -34.26 -0.31
N ILE A 100 21.67 -34.31 0.50
CA ILE A 100 20.51 -33.43 0.39
C ILE A 100 20.75 -32.17 1.23
N LYS A 101 20.91 -31.02 0.56
CA LYS A 101 21.06 -29.73 1.22
C LYS A 101 19.71 -29.22 1.74
N MET A 102 19.63 -29.01 3.04
CA MET A 102 18.49 -28.38 3.70
C MET A 102 18.92 -27.06 4.35
N LYS A 103 17.99 -26.10 4.47
CA LYS A 103 18.25 -24.81 5.12
C LYS A 103 17.35 -24.63 6.33
N ALA A 104 17.94 -24.28 7.45
CA ALA A 104 17.23 -23.77 8.61
C ALA A 104 17.55 -22.29 8.76
N ALA A 105 16.55 -21.46 9.04
CA ALA A 105 16.73 -20.05 9.33
C ALA A 105 15.80 -19.62 10.45
N GLY A 106 16.30 -18.73 11.30
CA GLY A 106 15.56 -18.22 12.43
C GLY A 106 15.99 -16.83 12.83
N SER A 107 15.11 -16.12 13.52
CA SER A 107 15.39 -14.78 14.00
C SER A 107 14.81 -14.55 15.39
N LYS A 108 15.46 -13.68 16.16
CA LYS A 108 14.98 -13.24 17.47
C LYS A 108 15.21 -11.75 17.64
N LEU A 109 14.16 -11.03 18.05
CA LEU A 109 14.23 -9.62 18.42
C LEU A 109 15.11 -9.48 19.68
N LEU A 110 16.17 -8.68 19.59
CA LEU A 110 17.04 -8.34 20.71
C LEU A 110 16.57 -7.06 21.39
N GLU A 111 16.38 -6.01 20.59
CA GLU A 111 15.87 -4.72 21.05
C GLU A 111 14.63 -4.38 20.25
N PRO A 112 13.50 -4.09 20.91
CA PRO A 112 12.25 -3.80 20.21
C PRO A 112 12.28 -2.48 19.44
N GLY A 113 13.08 -1.49 19.87
CA GLY A 113 13.16 -0.19 19.21
C GLY A 113 11.78 0.43 19.03
N PHE A 114 11.47 0.88 17.80
CA PHE A 114 10.16 1.46 17.48
C PHE A 114 8.96 0.53 17.73
N TYR A 115 9.13 -0.79 17.85
CA TYR A 115 8.04 -1.70 18.19
C TYR A 115 7.49 -1.52 19.60
N GLU A 116 8.20 -0.81 20.49
CA GLU A 116 7.68 -0.45 21.81
C GLU A 116 6.42 0.42 21.74
N ILE A 117 6.41 1.40 20.82
CA ILE A 117 5.29 2.32 20.65
C ILE A 117 4.39 1.94 19.47
N TYR A 118 4.97 1.36 18.42
CA TYR A 118 4.29 0.96 17.20
C TYR A 118 4.39 -0.56 17.04
N ASP A 119 3.62 -1.24 17.88
CA ASP A 119 3.52 -2.70 18.00
C ASP A 119 2.86 -3.39 16.80
N TYR A 120 2.32 -2.61 15.86
CA TYR A 120 1.83 -3.13 14.60
C TYR A 120 2.96 -3.79 13.81
N PHE A 121 2.69 -5.00 13.28
CA PHE A 121 3.64 -5.76 12.45
C PHE A 121 4.93 -6.18 13.18
N ARG A 122 4.92 -6.25 14.52
CA ARG A 122 6.03 -6.83 15.28
C ARG A 122 6.24 -8.30 14.86
N PRO A 123 7.44 -8.69 14.42
CA PRO A 123 7.69 -10.07 14.01
C PRO A 123 7.65 -11.01 15.22
N SER A 124 7.18 -12.23 15.00
CA SER A 124 7.29 -13.32 15.98
C SER A 124 8.72 -13.86 15.98
N ASP A 125 9.24 -14.15 17.17
CA ASP A 125 10.53 -14.80 17.33
C ASP A 125 10.43 -16.27 16.88
N ASN A 126 11.42 -16.70 16.11
CA ASN A 126 11.62 -18.09 15.72
C ASN A 126 13.12 -18.40 15.70
N PRO A 127 13.81 -18.38 16.87
CA PRO A 127 15.24 -18.62 16.91
C PRO A 127 15.56 -20.08 16.58
N ILE A 128 16.64 -20.29 15.85
CA ILE A 128 17.28 -21.61 15.75
C ILE A 128 18.44 -21.72 16.75
N PRO A 129 18.78 -22.94 17.22
CA PRO A 129 19.94 -23.15 18.07
C PRO A 129 21.22 -22.62 17.42
N ARG A 130 22.22 -22.31 18.24
CA ARG A 130 23.55 -21.99 17.73
C ARG A 130 24.15 -23.30 17.22
N LEU A 131 24.70 -23.26 16.01
CA LEU A 131 25.34 -24.38 15.35
C LEU A 131 26.72 -23.94 14.88
N GLU A 132 27.69 -24.85 14.91
CA GLU A 132 29.03 -24.63 14.40
C GLU A 132 29.27 -25.39 13.09
N LYS A 133 30.21 -24.88 12.27
CA LYS A 133 30.55 -25.55 11.01
C LYS A 133 31.19 -26.90 11.31
N GLY A 134 30.64 -27.96 10.73
CA GLY A 134 31.10 -29.34 10.95
C GLY A 134 30.43 -30.03 12.14
N GLU A 135 29.56 -29.34 12.88
CA GLU A 135 28.75 -29.95 13.93
C GLU A 135 27.81 -31.00 13.34
N LYS A 136 27.76 -32.18 13.97
CA LYS A 136 26.89 -33.28 13.55
C LYS A 136 25.55 -33.14 14.25
N VAL A 137 24.47 -33.11 13.46
CA VAL A 137 23.09 -33.13 13.97
C VAL A 137 22.47 -34.52 13.79
N THR A 138 21.61 -34.92 14.72
CA THR A 138 20.85 -36.17 14.61
C THR A 138 19.48 -35.90 14.01
N VAL A 139 19.12 -36.62 12.95
CA VAL A 139 17.78 -36.53 12.36
C VAL A 139 16.82 -37.37 13.20
N ILE A 140 15.90 -36.71 13.92
CA ILE A 140 14.91 -37.38 14.78
C ILE A 140 13.68 -37.82 13.96
N SER A 141 13.30 -37.06 12.93
CA SER A 141 12.17 -37.39 12.07
C SER A 141 12.33 -36.77 10.69
N LEU A 142 11.88 -37.48 9.66
CA LEU A 142 11.78 -36.99 8.29
C LEU A 142 10.34 -37.15 7.82
N LYS A 143 9.75 -36.08 7.28
CA LYS A 143 8.38 -36.07 6.78
C LYS A 143 8.37 -35.53 5.36
N LEU A 144 7.74 -36.27 4.46
CA LEU A 144 7.40 -35.77 3.13
C LEU A 144 6.06 -35.06 3.22
N HIS A 145 6.02 -33.79 2.84
CA HIS A 145 4.79 -33.01 2.80
C HIS A 145 4.29 -32.94 1.36
N GLU A 146 3.12 -33.52 1.10
CA GLU A 146 2.40 -33.24 -0.14
C GLU A 146 1.73 -31.86 -0.03
N GLY A 147 1.89 -31.04 -1.06
CA GLY A 147 1.30 -29.72 -1.16
C GLY A 147 0.64 -29.53 -2.51
N ARG A 148 -0.43 -28.74 -2.53
CA ARG A 148 -1.04 -28.24 -3.77
C ARG A 148 -0.91 -26.73 -3.81
N THR A 149 -0.67 -26.19 -5.01
CA THR A 149 -0.76 -24.75 -5.22
C THR A 149 -2.19 -24.29 -4.96
N ARG A 150 -2.32 -23.05 -4.50
CA ARG A 150 -3.62 -22.39 -4.32
C ARG A 150 -3.73 -21.27 -5.34
N PRO A 151 -4.93 -21.01 -5.88
CA PRO A 151 -5.12 -19.85 -6.73
C PRO A 151 -4.79 -18.56 -5.97
N PRO A 152 -4.39 -17.49 -6.68
CA PRO A 152 -4.16 -16.19 -6.08
C PRO A 152 -5.34 -15.72 -5.23
N LYS A 153 -5.05 -15.00 -4.15
CA LYS A 153 -6.10 -14.37 -3.34
C LYS A 153 -6.77 -13.27 -4.15
N ARG A 154 -8.07 -13.11 -3.96
CA ARG A 154 -8.80 -11.95 -4.47
C ARG A 154 -8.31 -10.67 -3.80
N LEU A 155 -8.42 -9.56 -4.51
CA LEU A 155 -7.98 -8.26 -4.04
C LEU A 155 -8.83 -7.76 -2.87
N THR A 156 -8.17 -7.29 -1.82
CA THR A 156 -8.78 -6.40 -0.84
C THR A 156 -8.80 -4.97 -1.36
N GLU A 157 -9.47 -4.08 -0.63
CA GLU A 157 -9.44 -2.63 -0.90
C GLU A 157 -8.03 -2.05 -0.83
N SER A 158 -7.22 -2.50 0.14
CA SER A 158 -5.83 -2.09 0.23
C SER A 158 -4.99 -2.60 -0.95
N ASP A 159 -5.24 -3.83 -1.41
CA ASP A 159 -4.51 -4.39 -2.55
C ASP A 159 -4.85 -3.63 -3.84
N LEU A 160 -6.13 -3.31 -4.04
CA LEU A 160 -6.58 -2.52 -5.19
C LEU A 160 -5.94 -1.13 -5.19
N LEU A 161 -5.99 -0.40 -4.07
CA LEU A 161 -5.40 0.94 -3.97
C LEU A 161 -3.88 0.92 -4.23
N LYS A 162 -3.18 -0.12 -3.75
CA LYS A 162 -1.75 -0.33 -4.00
C LYS A 162 -1.45 -0.59 -5.48
N LEU A 163 -2.24 -1.44 -6.14
CA LEU A 163 -2.11 -1.67 -7.58
C LEU A 163 -2.35 -0.40 -8.40
N MET A 164 -3.36 0.39 -8.02
CA MET A 164 -3.62 1.67 -8.69
C MET A 164 -2.44 2.63 -8.56
N GLU A 165 -1.81 2.70 -7.38
CA GLU A 165 -0.59 3.49 -7.16
C GLU A 165 0.58 3.00 -8.02
N GLU A 166 0.85 1.69 -7.99
CA GLU A 166 1.95 1.06 -8.74
C GLU A 166 1.80 1.27 -10.26
N HIS A 167 0.55 1.32 -10.73
CA HIS A 167 0.22 1.60 -12.13
C HIS A 167 -0.02 3.08 -12.44
N GLY A 168 0.20 3.99 -11.49
CA GLY A 168 0.05 5.43 -11.70
C GLY A 168 -1.36 5.86 -12.10
N ILE A 169 -2.39 5.21 -11.57
CA ILE A 169 -3.80 5.56 -11.78
C ILE A 169 -4.35 6.29 -10.56
N GLY A 170 -4.82 7.52 -10.79
CA GLY A 170 -5.42 8.34 -9.76
C GLY A 170 -4.41 8.89 -8.76
N THR A 171 -4.78 10.00 -8.14
CA THR A 171 -4.02 10.64 -7.07
C THR A 171 -4.50 10.13 -5.71
N ASP A 172 -3.77 10.46 -4.64
CA ASP A 172 -4.18 10.15 -3.27
C ASP A 172 -5.62 10.54 -2.95
N ALA A 173 -6.09 11.65 -3.54
CA ALA A 173 -7.44 12.15 -3.33
C ALA A 173 -8.51 11.34 -4.08
N THR A 174 -8.21 10.86 -5.29
CA THR A 174 -9.21 10.20 -6.15
C THR A 174 -9.23 8.69 -5.97
N ARG A 175 -8.09 8.06 -5.69
CA ARG A 175 -7.97 6.60 -5.54
C ARG A 175 -8.94 6.02 -4.51
N ALA A 176 -9.09 6.68 -3.37
CA ALA A 176 -9.98 6.24 -2.29
C ALA A 176 -11.47 6.16 -2.69
N SER A 177 -11.89 6.83 -3.77
CA SER A 177 -13.28 6.84 -4.23
C SER A 177 -13.63 5.68 -5.17
N PHE A 178 -12.65 5.15 -5.92
CA PHE A 178 -12.90 4.13 -6.94
C PHE A 178 -13.42 2.80 -6.39
N PRO A 179 -12.96 2.29 -5.23
CA PRO A 179 -13.53 1.08 -4.64
C PRO A 179 -15.04 1.19 -4.41
N LYS A 180 -15.51 2.35 -3.93
CA LYS A 180 -16.94 2.61 -3.75
C LYS A 180 -17.65 2.72 -5.10
N LEU A 181 -17.06 3.43 -6.06
CA LEU A 181 -17.65 3.64 -7.39
C LEU A 181 -17.97 2.33 -8.12
N ILE A 182 -17.03 1.37 -8.13
CA ILE A 182 -17.24 0.08 -8.82
C ILE A 182 -18.28 -0.80 -8.11
N MET A 183 -18.45 -0.64 -6.80
CA MET A 183 -19.50 -1.31 -6.04
C MET A 183 -20.86 -0.68 -6.28
N ASP A 184 -20.95 0.66 -6.23
CA ASP A 184 -22.18 1.41 -6.47
C ASP A 184 -22.73 1.16 -7.88
N ARG A 185 -21.84 0.95 -8.87
CA ARG A 185 -22.21 0.58 -10.25
C ARG A 185 -22.53 -0.91 -10.44
N GLY A 186 -22.41 -1.72 -9.39
CA GLY A 186 -22.72 -3.15 -9.44
C GLY A 186 -21.69 -4.01 -10.20
N TYR A 187 -20.49 -3.51 -10.49
CA TYR A 187 -19.43 -4.27 -11.17
C TYR A 187 -18.67 -5.21 -10.24
N ALA A 188 -18.66 -4.90 -8.94
CA ALA A 188 -18.07 -5.75 -7.92
C ALA A 188 -18.91 -5.71 -6.64
N VAL A 189 -18.83 -6.79 -5.87
CA VAL A 189 -19.41 -6.88 -4.52
C VAL A 189 -18.33 -7.20 -3.51
N LYS A 190 -18.50 -6.69 -2.29
CA LYS A 190 -17.59 -7.00 -1.18
C LYS A 190 -18.06 -8.27 -0.48
N ARG A 191 -17.21 -9.31 -0.46
CA ARG A 191 -17.43 -10.53 0.34
C ARG A 191 -16.39 -10.59 1.44
N GLY A 192 -16.78 -10.26 2.66
CA GLY A 192 -15.83 -10.05 3.75
C GLY A 192 -14.90 -8.86 3.47
N LYS A 193 -13.61 -9.12 3.32
CA LYS A 193 -12.59 -8.07 3.05
C LYS A 193 -12.16 -7.97 1.58
N VAL A 194 -12.64 -8.86 0.72
CA VAL A 194 -12.20 -8.95 -0.68
C VAL A 194 -13.30 -8.54 -1.65
N PHE A 195 -12.89 -8.04 -2.81
CA PHE A 195 -13.77 -7.82 -3.95
C PHE A 195 -14.00 -9.11 -4.71
N LYS A 196 -15.26 -9.34 -5.09
CA LYS A 196 -15.65 -10.34 -6.06
C LYS A 196 -16.32 -9.61 -7.24
N PRO A 197 -15.83 -9.76 -8.48
CA PRO A 197 -16.52 -9.19 -9.63
C PRO A 197 -17.90 -9.86 -9.78
N THR A 198 -18.87 -9.08 -10.24
CA THR A 198 -20.19 -9.58 -10.64
C THR A 198 -20.14 -10.08 -12.08
N ASP A 199 -21.18 -10.79 -12.52
CA ASP A 199 -21.25 -11.24 -13.91
C ASP A 199 -21.31 -10.05 -14.88
N LEU A 200 -22.01 -8.98 -14.49
CA LEU A 200 -22.01 -7.70 -15.21
C LEU A 200 -20.59 -7.11 -15.30
N GLY A 201 -19.84 -7.08 -14.20
CA GLY A 201 -18.48 -6.54 -14.18
C GLY A 201 -17.51 -7.36 -15.04
N LEU A 202 -17.63 -8.69 -15.01
CA LEU A 202 -16.82 -9.58 -15.86
C LEU A 202 -17.11 -9.37 -17.34
N LYS A 203 -18.39 -9.44 -17.74
CA LYS A 203 -18.79 -9.23 -19.14
C LYS A 203 -18.41 -7.84 -19.65
N LEU A 204 -18.52 -6.80 -18.81
CA LEU A 204 -18.10 -5.46 -19.19
C LEU A 204 -16.61 -5.41 -19.56
N ILE A 205 -15.75 -6.03 -18.74
CA ILE A 205 -14.31 -6.11 -19.02
C ILE A 205 -14.04 -6.92 -20.28
N GLU A 206 -14.67 -8.10 -20.44
CA GLU A 206 -14.51 -8.94 -21.64
C GLU A 206 -14.88 -8.17 -22.91
N VAL A 207 -16.02 -7.46 -22.90
CA VAL A 207 -16.46 -6.63 -24.02
C VAL A 207 -15.46 -5.52 -24.33
N LEU A 208 -15.05 -4.74 -23.33
CA LEU A 208 -14.10 -3.64 -23.53
C LEU A 208 -12.75 -4.14 -24.05
N GLU A 209 -12.27 -5.28 -23.54
CA GLU A 209 -11.01 -5.90 -23.96
C GLU A 209 -11.05 -6.35 -25.42
N THR A 210 -12.19 -6.88 -25.91
CA THR A 210 -12.34 -7.28 -27.31
C THR A 210 -12.30 -6.10 -28.30
N ILE A 211 -12.67 -4.89 -27.84
CA ILE A 211 -12.62 -3.67 -28.64
C ILE A 211 -11.19 -3.18 -28.74
N ASP A 212 -10.58 -2.95 -27.58
CA ASP A 212 -9.16 -2.60 -27.46
C ASP A 212 -8.69 -2.89 -26.03
N PRO A 213 -7.62 -3.68 -25.82
CA PRO A 213 -7.06 -3.94 -24.49
C PRO A 213 -6.78 -2.66 -23.69
N LYS A 214 -6.44 -1.55 -24.36
CA LYS A 214 -6.19 -0.24 -23.73
C LYS A 214 -7.37 0.34 -22.94
N LEU A 215 -8.59 -0.18 -23.12
CA LEU A 215 -9.79 0.22 -22.37
C LEU A 215 -9.85 -0.40 -20.98
N VAL A 216 -9.16 -1.53 -20.77
CA VAL A 216 -9.18 -2.29 -19.52
C VAL A 216 -7.82 -2.34 -18.83
N THR A 217 -6.76 -1.91 -19.53
CA THR A 217 -5.40 -1.82 -18.99
C THR A 217 -5.08 -0.40 -18.50
N PRO A 218 -4.12 -0.23 -17.58
CA PRO A 218 -3.92 1.04 -16.88
C PRO A 218 -3.22 2.14 -17.69
N GLU A 219 -2.61 1.81 -18.84
CA GLU A 219 -1.67 2.68 -19.57
C GLU A 219 -2.32 3.97 -20.06
N THR A 220 -3.51 3.87 -20.68
CA THR A 220 -4.24 5.02 -21.21
C THR A 220 -4.57 6.01 -20.08
N ARG A 221 -5.00 5.49 -18.92
CA ARG A 221 -5.32 6.36 -17.78
C ARG A 221 -4.07 6.97 -17.18
N ARG A 222 -3.00 6.20 -17.01
CA ARG A 222 -1.71 6.68 -16.51
C ARG A 222 -1.19 7.85 -17.33
N ARG A 223 -1.31 7.77 -18.66
CA ARG A 223 -0.87 8.83 -19.56
C ARG A 223 -1.60 10.16 -19.34
N VAL A 224 -2.89 10.11 -19.01
CA VAL A 224 -3.65 11.32 -18.62
C VAL A 224 -3.09 11.93 -17.33
N GLU A 225 -2.76 11.10 -16.33
CA GLU A 225 -2.14 11.58 -15.09
C GLU A 225 -0.75 12.19 -15.36
N GLU A 226 0.03 11.58 -16.25
CA GLU A 226 1.33 12.12 -16.68
C GLU A 226 1.18 13.49 -17.33
N PHE A 227 0.17 13.70 -18.17
CA PHE A 227 -0.11 15.03 -18.73
C PHE A 227 -0.49 16.04 -17.65
N MET A 228 -1.30 15.67 -16.67
CA MET A 228 -1.62 16.56 -15.53
C MET A 228 -0.36 16.95 -14.75
N ASN A 229 0.54 16.00 -14.49
CA ASN A 229 1.82 16.28 -13.84
C ASN A 229 2.71 17.23 -14.66
N LEU A 230 2.68 17.13 -16.00
CA LEU A 230 3.41 18.04 -16.88
C LEU A 230 2.83 19.47 -16.85
N ILE A 231 1.50 19.62 -16.73
CA ILE A 231 0.85 20.93 -16.53
C ILE A 231 1.32 21.53 -15.19
N GLU A 232 1.25 20.76 -14.10
CA GLU A 232 1.68 21.22 -12.77
C GLU A 232 3.15 21.64 -12.74
N ALA A 233 4.00 20.95 -13.51
CA ALA A 233 5.41 21.30 -13.68
C ALA A 233 5.66 22.47 -14.67
N GLY A 234 4.62 23.06 -15.25
CA GLY A 234 4.71 24.15 -16.23
C GLY A 234 5.38 23.75 -17.55
N ARG A 235 5.37 22.46 -17.91
CA ARG A 235 6.06 21.91 -19.09
C ARG A 235 5.21 21.88 -20.36
N ILE A 236 3.89 21.76 -20.21
CA ILE A 236 2.91 21.80 -21.31
C ILE A 236 1.71 22.66 -20.89
N SER A 237 0.99 23.23 -21.85
CA SER A 237 -0.23 23.97 -21.55
C SER A 237 -1.41 23.03 -21.28
N TYR A 238 -2.47 23.57 -20.66
CA TYR A 238 -3.71 22.84 -20.46
C TYR A 238 -4.32 22.40 -21.81
N GLU A 239 -4.31 23.27 -22.80
CA GLU A 239 -4.86 23.03 -24.14
C GLU A 239 -4.13 21.88 -24.84
N GLU A 240 -2.79 21.90 -24.81
CA GLU A 240 -1.96 20.84 -25.39
C GLU A 240 -2.21 19.48 -24.71
N ALA A 241 -2.30 19.47 -23.38
CA ALA A 241 -2.60 18.26 -22.62
C ALA A 241 -3.99 17.71 -22.95
N LEU A 242 -4.99 18.59 -23.03
CA LEU A 242 -6.37 18.25 -23.35
C LEU A 242 -6.47 17.67 -24.76
N GLU A 243 -5.83 18.29 -25.75
CA GLU A 243 -5.82 17.81 -27.13
C GLU A 243 -5.20 16.40 -27.22
N LYS A 244 -4.03 16.20 -26.60
CA LYS A 244 -3.35 14.88 -26.57
C LYS A 244 -4.22 13.80 -25.92
N ALA A 245 -4.84 14.11 -24.78
CA ALA A 245 -5.72 13.17 -24.10
C ALA A 245 -6.98 12.88 -24.92
N ALA A 246 -7.64 13.91 -25.46
CA ALA A 246 -8.85 13.77 -26.25
C ALA A 246 -8.62 12.94 -27.51
N GLU A 247 -7.50 13.16 -28.21
CA GLU A 247 -7.13 12.40 -29.40
C GLU A 247 -6.90 10.91 -29.11
N GLU A 248 -6.32 10.59 -27.94
CA GLU A 248 -6.13 9.19 -27.52
C GLU A 248 -7.48 8.50 -27.25
N TYR A 249 -8.39 9.17 -26.53
CA TYR A 249 -9.73 8.62 -26.27
C TYR A 249 -10.62 8.60 -27.52
N LYS A 250 -10.47 9.55 -28.43
CA LYS A 250 -11.23 9.59 -29.69
C LYS A 250 -10.97 8.33 -30.52
N LYS A 251 -9.71 7.91 -30.64
CA LYS A 251 -9.34 6.65 -31.33
C LYS A 251 -9.99 5.43 -30.71
N LEU A 252 -10.05 5.36 -29.38
CA LEU A 252 -10.71 4.27 -28.67
C LEU A 252 -12.23 4.31 -28.86
N PHE A 253 -12.82 5.51 -28.84
CA PHE A 253 -14.24 5.71 -29.06
C PHE A 253 -14.68 5.33 -30.48
N GLU A 254 -13.90 5.67 -31.51
CA GLU A 254 -14.19 5.27 -32.90
C GLU A 254 -14.24 3.74 -33.04
N LYS A 255 -13.27 3.02 -32.46
CA LYS A 255 -13.26 1.54 -32.42
C LYS A 255 -14.48 0.96 -31.70
N LEU A 256 -14.88 1.57 -30.58
CA LEU A 256 -16.08 1.17 -29.84
C LEU A 256 -17.34 1.37 -30.69
N LYS A 257 -17.49 2.55 -31.33
CA LYS A 257 -18.66 2.90 -32.14
C LYS A 257 -18.91 1.90 -33.27
N ASP A 258 -17.84 1.44 -33.93
CA ASP A 258 -17.95 0.48 -35.03
C ASP A 258 -18.39 -0.92 -34.57
N ARG A 259 -18.26 -1.23 -33.27
CA ARG A 259 -18.56 -2.54 -32.68
C ARG A 259 -19.73 -2.53 -31.70
N ILE A 260 -20.28 -1.35 -31.38
CA ILE A 260 -21.18 -1.17 -30.25
C ILE A 260 -22.44 -2.03 -30.33
N TRP A 261 -22.99 -2.25 -31.53
CA TRP A 261 -24.20 -3.05 -31.73
C TRP A 261 -23.97 -4.55 -31.49
N VAL A 262 -22.80 -5.07 -31.90
CA VAL A 262 -22.42 -6.47 -31.67
C VAL A 262 -22.14 -6.70 -30.19
N GLU A 263 -21.47 -5.75 -29.55
CA GLU A 263 -21.08 -5.86 -28.15
C GLU A 263 -22.24 -5.61 -27.16
N ALA A 264 -23.17 -4.69 -27.48
CA ALA A 264 -24.36 -4.43 -26.67
C ALA A 264 -25.26 -5.67 -26.54
N ALA A 265 -25.36 -6.48 -27.60
CA ALA A 265 -26.09 -7.76 -27.57
C ALA A 265 -25.48 -8.75 -26.57
N LYS A 266 -24.14 -8.77 -26.43
CA LYS A 266 -23.45 -9.64 -25.46
C LYS A 266 -23.74 -9.23 -24.01
N LEU A 267 -23.85 -7.93 -23.74
CA LEU A 267 -24.22 -7.39 -22.43
C LEU A 267 -25.69 -7.65 -22.07
N ALA A 268 -26.61 -7.55 -23.04
CA ALA A 268 -28.06 -7.74 -22.82
C ALA A 268 -28.47 -9.21 -22.63
N SER A 269 -27.64 -10.16 -23.05
CA SER A 269 -27.87 -11.62 -22.89
C SER A 269 -27.52 -12.15 -21.48
N THR A 270 -27.52 -11.28 -20.46
CA THR A 270 -27.15 -11.59 -19.06
C THR A 270 -28.36 -11.44 -18.16
#